data_AF-A0A2V8K6F8-F1
#
_entry.id   AF-A0A2V8K6F8-F1
#
_cell.length_a   1.000
_cell.length_b   1.000
_cell.length_c   1.000
_cell.angle_alpha   90.00
_cell.angle_beta   90.00
_cell.angle_gamma   90.00
#
_symmetry.space_group_name_H-M   'P 1'
#
loop_
_entity.id
_entity.type
_entity.pdbx_description
1 polymer ?
#
loop_
_entity_poly.entity_id
_entity_poly.type
_entity_poly.pdbx_seq_one_letter_code
_entity_poly.pdbx_strand_id
1 'polypeptide(L)'
;MSKATKILIAAGFVALLGFIIYSTMGLAKIKCEVCVEFHGRTFCGLAAGTTREEAVKSAVSVACSDLAAGRTENIACESTRPKTMTCK
;
A
#
# COMPACT_ATOMS: atom_id res chain seq x y z
N MET A 1 26.61 25.32 -22.55
CA MET A 1 25.13 25.15 -22.48
C MET A 1 24.47 26.52 -22.61
N SER A 2 23.69 26.76 -23.67
CA SER A 2 23.01 28.06 -23.84
C SER A 2 21.93 28.24 -22.77
N LYS A 3 21.54 29.50 -22.49
CA LYS A 3 20.46 29.80 -21.55
C LYS A 3 19.16 29.10 -21.95
N ALA A 4 18.89 28.98 -23.25
CA ALA A 4 17.71 28.29 -23.78
C ALA A 4 17.72 26.78 -23.48
N THR A 5 18.87 26.11 -23.61
CA THR A 5 18.99 24.68 -23.27
C THR A 5 18.72 24.44 -21.79
N LYS A 6 19.22 25.32 -20.90
CA LYS A 6 18.96 25.21 -19.46
C LYS A 6 17.48 25.42 -19.11
N ILE A 7 16.80 26.36 -19.77
CA ILE A 7 15.37 26.63 -19.57
C ILE A 7 14.52 25.45 -20.05
N LEU A 8 14.84 24.86 -21.20
CA LEU A 8 14.11 23.69 -21.73
C LEU A 8 14.24 22.47 -20.81
N ILE A 9 15.44 22.21 -20.30
CA ILE A 9 15.66 21.11 -19.34
C ILE A 9 14.88 21.35 -18.05
N ALA A 10 14.93 22.57 -17.51
CA ALA A 10 14.20 22.92 -16.29
C ALA A 10 12.68 22.78 -16.48
N ALA A 11 12.14 23.27 -17.61
CA ALA A 11 10.72 23.15 -17.93
C ALA A 11 10.28 21.68 -18.09
N GLY A 12 11.08 20.87 -18.78
CA GLY A 12 10.83 19.43 -18.92
C GLY A 12 10.82 18.70 -17.57
N PHE A 13 11.74 19.04 -16.67
CA PHE A 13 11.81 18.45 -15.35
C PHE A 13 10.59 18.82 -14.49
N VAL A 14 10.16 20.08 -14.51
CA VAL A 14 8.96 20.53 -13.78
C VAL A 14 7.70 19.86 -14.33
N ALA A 15 7.58 19.73 -15.66
CA ALA A 15 6.45 19.05 -16.28
C ALA A 15 6.39 17.56 -15.88
N LEU A 16 7.54 16.87 -15.88
CA LEU A 16 7.63 15.47 -15.45
C LEU A 16 7.23 15.29 -13.98
N LEU A 17 7.74 16.15 -13.09
CA LEU A 17 7.38 16.13 -11.67
C LEU A 17 5.88 16.34 -11.46
N GLY A 18 5.29 17.32 -12.16
CA GLY A 18 3.85 17.56 -12.12
C GLY A 18 3.04 16.34 -12.57
N PHE A 19 3.46 15.67 -13.64
CA PHE A 19 2.81 14.46 -14.14
C PHE A 19 2.88 13.30 -13.15
N ILE A 20 4.04 13.07 -12.52
CA ILE A 20 4.20 12.01 -11.52
C ILE A 20 3.26 12.26 -10.34
N ILE A 21 3.24 13.48 -9.78
CA ILE A 21 2.37 13.81 -8.65
C ILE A 21 0.90 13.58 -9.02
N TYR A 22 0.47 14.08 -10.19
CA TYR A 22 -0.90 13.91 -10.67
C TYR A 22 -1.29 12.44 -10.83
N SER A 23 -0.39 11.63 -11.40
CA SER A 23 -0.60 10.19 -11.57
C SER A 23 -0.71 9.48 -10.21
N THR A 24 0.17 9.80 -9.26
CA THR A 24 0.22 9.16 -7.93
C THR A 24 -1.01 9.46 -7.07
N MET A 25 -1.63 10.65 -7.18
CA MET A 25 -2.82 10.99 -6.39
C MET A 25 -4.04 10.10 -6.71
N GLY A 26 -4.05 9.37 -7.82
CA GLY A 26 -5.13 8.46 -8.19
C GLY A 26 -5.05 7.05 -7.62
N LEU A 27 -3.92 6.64 -7.01
CA LEU A 27 -3.61 5.21 -6.79
C LEU A 27 -4.13 4.59 -5.49
N ALA A 28 -4.46 5.35 -4.44
CA ALA A 28 -4.85 4.77 -3.15
C ALA A 28 -6.17 5.34 -2.65
N LYS A 29 -7.26 4.95 -3.32
CA LYS A 29 -8.61 5.50 -3.05
C LYS A 29 -9.37 4.74 -1.96
N ILE A 30 -9.15 3.45 -1.83
CA ILE A 30 -9.90 2.58 -0.91
C ILE A 30 -9.00 2.23 0.26
N LYS A 31 -9.44 2.53 1.49
CA LYS A 31 -8.73 2.18 2.72
C LYS A 31 -9.43 1.00 3.37
N CYS A 32 -8.70 -0.08 3.59
CA CYS A 32 -9.22 -1.25 4.29
C CYS A 32 -8.42 -1.49 5.57
N GLU A 33 -9.16 -1.85 6.61
CA GLU A 33 -8.65 -2.34 7.89
C GLU A 33 -9.07 -3.79 8.04
N VAL A 34 -8.09 -4.66 8.29
CA VAL A 34 -8.30 -6.10 8.40
C VAL A 34 -7.63 -6.61 9.66
N CYS A 35 -8.40 -7.22 10.55
CA CYS A 35 -7.87 -7.83 11.76
C CYS A 35 -7.73 -9.34 11.59
N VAL A 36 -6.52 -9.84 11.86
CA VAL A 36 -6.19 -11.27 11.80
C VAL A 36 -5.86 -11.73 13.21
N GLU A 37 -6.32 -12.94 13.55
CA GLU A 37 -5.94 -13.62 14.78
C GLU A 37 -5.04 -14.80 14.42
N PHE A 38 -3.84 -14.83 14.98
CA PHE A 38 -2.81 -15.82 14.69
C PHE A 38 -2.01 -16.13 15.96
N HIS A 39 -1.83 -17.41 16.28
CA HIS A 39 -1.21 -17.89 17.53
C HIS A 39 -1.73 -17.21 18.81
N GLY A 40 -3.05 -16.95 18.88
CA GLY A 40 -3.69 -16.31 20.04
C GLY A 40 -3.42 -14.82 20.18
N ARG A 41 -2.70 -14.21 19.23
CA ARG A 41 -2.52 -12.76 19.12
C ARG A 41 -3.44 -12.22 18.03
N THR A 42 -3.99 -11.03 18.22
CA THR A 42 -4.77 -10.33 17.20
C THR A 42 -4.10 -9.02 16.85
N PHE A 43 -4.00 -8.74 15.55
CA PHE A 43 -3.50 -7.46 15.06
C PHE A 43 -4.31 -7.00 13.86
N CYS A 44 -4.53 -5.69 13.75
CA CYS A 44 -5.27 -5.06 12.67
C CYS A 44 -4.31 -4.31 11.75
N GLY A 45 -4.21 -4.79 10.51
CA GLY A 45 -3.46 -4.10 9.47
C GLY A 45 -4.35 -3.10 8.75
N LEU A 46 -3.81 -1.91 8.48
CA LEU A 46 -4.48 -0.86 7.74
C LEU A 46 -3.69 -0.56 6.47
N ALA A 47 -4.33 -0.68 5.33
CA ALA A 47 -3.71 -0.41 4.04
C ALA A 47 -4.69 0.24 3.06
N ALA A 48 -4.14 0.90 2.05
CA ALA A 48 -4.90 1.51 0.98
C ALA A 48 -4.52 0.90 -0.37
N GLY A 49 -5.47 0.83 -1.30
CA GLY A 49 -5.27 0.28 -2.63
C GLY A 49 -6.13 0.96 -3.69
N THR A 50 -5.85 0.66 -4.96
CA THR A 50 -6.67 1.09 -6.10
C THR A 50 -8.01 0.35 -6.10
N THR A 51 -8.01 -0.89 -5.60
CA THR A 51 -9.19 -1.76 -5.48
C THR A 51 -9.37 -2.26 -4.06
N ARG A 52 -10.60 -2.70 -3.73
CA ARG A 52 -10.90 -3.29 -2.42
C ARG A 52 -10.05 -4.53 -2.14
N GLU A 53 -9.90 -5.40 -3.14
CA GLU A 53 -9.12 -6.64 -2.99
C GLU A 53 -7.64 -6.35 -2.73
N GLU A 54 -7.06 -5.39 -3.46
CA GLU A 54 -5.69 -4.96 -3.24
C GLU A 54 -5.50 -4.35 -1.84
N ALA A 55 -6.42 -3.48 -1.42
CA ALA A 55 -6.38 -2.86 -0.09
C ALA A 55 -6.51 -3.90 1.03
N VAL A 56 -7.41 -4.88 0.89
CA VAL A 56 -7.59 -5.98 1.83
C VAL A 56 -6.34 -6.86 1.88
N LYS A 57 -5.81 -7.29 0.73
CA LYS A 57 -4.62 -8.13 0.66
C LYS A 57 -3.41 -7.44 1.30
N SER A 58 -3.24 -6.15 1.02
CA SER A 58 -2.18 -5.34 1.62
C SER A 58 -2.36 -5.20 3.13
N ALA A 59 -3.60 -4.98 3.60
CA ALA A 59 -3.91 -4.90 5.02
C ALA A 59 -3.67 -6.22 5.75
N VAL A 60 -4.01 -7.36 5.15
CA VAL A 60 -3.68 -8.70 5.68
C VAL A 60 -2.17 -8.88 5.78
N SER A 61 -1.41 -8.50 4.74
CA SER A 61 0.05 -8.62 4.74
C SER A 61 0.69 -7.76 5.84
N VAL A 62 0.19 -6.54 6.06
CA VAL A 62 0.61 -5.69 7.19
C VAL A 62 0.31 -6.37 8.53
N ALA A 63 -0.88 -6.95 8.69
CA ALA A 63 -1.23 -7.62 9.93
C ALA A 63 -0.35 -8.85 10.21
N CYS A 64 -0.11 -9.66 9.19
CA CYS A 64 0.68 -10.88 9.31
C CYS A 64 2.17 -10.61 9.50
N SER A 65 2.69 -9.51 8.97
CA SER A 65 4.07 -9.09 9.24
C SER A 65 4.34 -8.78 10.72
N ASP A 66 3.33 -8.38 11.50
CA ASP A 66 3.47 -8.16 12.96
C ASP A 66 3.21 -9.44 13.77
N LEU A 67 2.27 -10.27 13.29
CA LEU A 67 1.86 -11.48 13.99
C LEU A 67 2.83 -12.65 13.82
N ALA A 68 3.49 -12.77 12.66
CA ALA A 68 4.32 -13.92 12.30
C ALA A 68 5.81 -13.73 12.67
N ALA A 69 6.42 -14.77 13.24
CA ALA A 69 7.84 -14.82 13.55
C ALA A 69 8.69 -15.43 12.40
N GLY A 70 8.44 -14.96 11.17
CA GLY A 70 9.21 -15.36 9.99
C GLY A 70 8.34 -15.73 8.79
N ARG A 71 8.99 -16.13 7.69
CA ARG A 71 8.32 -16.30 6.39
C ARG A 71 7.28 -17.42 6.37
N THR A 72 7.57 -18.56 7.01
CA THR A 72 6.64 -19.70 7.05
C THR A 72 5.37 -19.35 7.80
N GLU A 73 5.51 -18.72 8.97
CA GLU A 73 4.37 -18.23 9.75
C GLU A 73 3.62 -17.11 9.03
N ASN A 74 4.32 -16.24 8.29
CA ASN A 74 3.65 -15.18 7.53
C ASN A 74 2.73 -15.77 6.45
N ILE A 75 3.18 -16.80 5.73
CA ILE A 75 2.36 -17.51 4.73
C ILE A 75 1.15 -18.20 5.40
N ALA A 76 1.35 -18.82 6.57
CA ALA A 76 0.26 -19.44 7.33
C ALA A 76 -0.76 -18.40 7.84
N CYS A 77 -0.28 -17.26 8.33
CA CYS A 77 -1.12 -16.16 8.76
C CYS A 77 -1.93 -15.57 7.60
N GLU A 78 -1.29 -15.33 6.45
CA GLU A 78 -1.98 -14.79 5.25
C GLU A 78 -3.04 -15.75 4.71
N SER A 79 -2.90 -17.05 4.99
CA SER A 79 -3.89 -18.08 4.65
C SER A 79 -5.03 -18.19 5.68
N THR A 80 -4.94 -17.48 6.81
CA THR A 80 -5.95 -17.50 7.87
C THR A 80 -7.09 -16.55 7.51
N ARG A 81 -8.34 -16.98 7.77
CA ARG A 81 -9.51 -16.13 7.53
C ARG A 81 -9.49 -14.93 8.48
N PRO A 82 -9.61 -13.69 7.97
CA PRO A 82 -9.66 -12.52 8.84
C PRO A 82 -10.85 -12.56 9.81
N LYS A 83 -10.63 -12.06 11.02
CA LYS A 83 -11.64 -11.93 12.07
C LYS A 83 -12.64 -10.83 11.73
N THR A 84 -12.14 -9.71 11.21
CA THR A 84 -12.94 -8.58 10.76
C THR A 84 -12.31 -7.94 9.53
N MET A 85 -13.15 -7.35 8.67
CA MET A 85 -12.73 -6.63 7.48
C MET A 85 -13.65 -5.44 7.27
N THR A 86 -13.09 -4.24 7.35
CA THR A 86 -13.81 -2.97 7.13
C THR A 86 -13.10 -2.20 6.03
N CYS A 87 -13.83 -1.79 4.99
CA CYS A 87 -13.29 -0.97 3.91
C CYS A 87 -14.10 0.31 3.79
N LYS A 88 -13.41 1.44 3.61
CA LYS A 88 -13.96 2.78 3.49
C LYS A 88 -13.35 3.51 2.31
#